data_AF-A0AB34FGE1-F1
#
_entry.id   AF-A0AB34FGE1-F1
#
_cell.length_a   1.000
_cell.length_b   1.000
_cell.length_c   1.000
_cell.angle_alpha   90.00
_cell.angle_beta   90.00
_cell.angle_gamma   90.00
#
_symmetry.space_group_name_H-M   'P 1'
#
loop_
_entity.id
_entity.type
_entity.pdbx_description
1 polymer ?
#
loop_
_entity_poly.entity_id
_entity_poly.type
_entity_poly.pdbx_seq_one_letter_code
_entity_poly.pdbx_strand_id
1 'polypeptide(L)'
;MSEPYIEDYTIGWICALQEEYEAACRMLDDEHDGPEATDEHDNNTYVLGHINKHNVVIGCLPGGRYGTNSAATVARDMVRSFPYLKFALVVGIGGGAPTTDRDIRLGDVVVSEPRGKLGGVLKYADTLTGGGEGVIQSEGCISMT
;
A
#
# COMPACT_ATOMS: atom_id res chain seq x y z
N MET A 1 -4.06 -28.54 -6.11
CA MET A 1 -5.28 -27.92 -5.55
C MET A 1 -6.01 -27.27 -6.71
N SER A 2 -7.33 -27.12 -6.66
CA SER A 2 -8.04 -26.31 -7.66
C SER A 2 -7.63 -24.86 -7.49
N GLU A 3 -7.54 -24.14 -8.60
CA GLU A 3 -7.20 -22.72 -8.60
C GLU A 3 -8.29 -21.90 -7.91
N PRO A 4 -7.93 -20.88 -7.08
CA PRO A 4 -8.91 -20.12 -6.31
C PRO A 4 -9.73 -19.18 -7.20
N TYR A 5 -10.97 -18.94 -6.78
CA TYR A 5 -11.88 -18.01 -7.44
C TYR A 5 -11.67 -16.58 -6.94
N ILE A 6 -12.28 -15.60 -7.63
CA ILE A 6 -12.11 -14.18 -7.30
C ILE A 6 -12.61 -13.87 -5.87
N GLU A 7 -13.58 -14.65 -5.38
CA GLU A 7 -14.16 -14.54 -4.04
C GLU A 7 -13.25 -15.07 -2.93
N ASP A 8 -12.21 -15.84 -3.28
CA ASP A 8 -11.27 -16.41 -2.32
C ASP A 8 -10.17 -15.42 -1.92
N TYR A 9 -10.02 -14.31 -2.66
CA TYR A 9 -9.05 -13.26 -2.39
C TYR A 9 -9.57 -12.29 -1.34
N THR A 10 -8.83 -12.18 -0.24
CA THR A 10 -9.30 -11.42 0.94
C THR A 10 -8.36 -10.31 1.38
N ILE A 11 -7.13 -10.26 0.84
CA ILE A 11 -6.11 -9.29 1.21
C ILE A 11 -5.60 -8.59 -0.06
N GLY A 12 -5.67 -7.26 -0.08
CA GLY A 12 -5.02 -6.43 -1.09
C GLY A 12 -3.66 -5.95 -0.59
N TRP A 13 -2.66 -5.98 -1.46
CA TRP A 13 -1.33 -5.42 -1.25
C TRP A 13 -1.03 -4.44 -2.37
N ILE A 14 -0.86 -3.16 -2.04
CA ILE A 14 -0.61 -2.10 -3.00
C ILE A 14 0.81 -1.59 -2.82
N CYS A 15 1.59 -1.63 -3.88
CA CYS A 15 2.97 -1.14 -3.95
C CYS A 15 3.02 0.18 -4.71
N ALA A 16 3.86 1.12 -4.26
CA ALA A 16 4.07 2.40 -4.94
C ALA A 16 5.17 2.32 -6.00
N LEU A 17 6.20 1.50 -5.74
CA LEU A 17 7.38 1.32 -6.59
C LEU A 17 7.41 -0.07 -7.23
N GLN A 18 8.04 -0.16 -8.40
CA GLN A 18 8.24 -1.43 -9.09
C GLN A 18 9.10 -2.39 -8.24
N GLU A 19 10.10 -1.87 -7.54
CA GLU A 19 10.98 -2.64 -6.67
C GLU A 19 10.21 -3.26 -5.49
N GLU A 20 9.25 -2.51 -4.93
CA GLU A 20 8.34 -2.99 -3.88
C GLU A 20 7.41 -4.08 -4.42
N TYR A 21 6.86 -3.86 -5.62
CA TYR A 21 6.01 -4.84 -6.30
C TYR A 21 6.72 -6.15 -6.56
N GLU A 22 7.94 -6.10 -7.13
CA GLU A 22 8.71 -7.31 -7.36
C GLU A 22 9.12 -8.02 -6.06
N ALA A 23 9.39 -7.27 -5.00
CA ALA A 23 9.63 -7.85 -3.68
C ALA A 23 8.38 -8.55 -3.15
N ALA A 24 7.20 -7.93 -3.28
CA ALA A 24 5.93 -8.48 -2.87
C ALA A 24 5.59 -9.78 -3.64
N CYS A 25 5.78 -9.81 -4.96
CA CYS A 25 5.58 -11.03 -5.75
C CYS A 25 6.50 -12.17 -5.28
N ARG A 26 7.78 -11.87 -4.98
CA ARG A 26 8.73 -12.85 -4.44
C ARG A 26 8.40 -13.34 -3.03
N MET A 27 7.49 -12.67 -2.31
CA MET A 27 7.00 -13.12 -1.00
C MET A 27 5.84 -14.10 -1.10
N LEU A 28 5.26 -14.33 -2.29
CA LEU A 28 4.24 -15.35 -2.50
C LEU A 28 4.85 -16.74 -2.35
N ASP A 29 4.12 -17.64 -1.69
CA ASP A 29 4.47 -19.06 -1.62
C ASP A 29 4.20 -19.73 -2.96
N ASP A 30 3.05 -19.41 -3.59
CA ASP A 30 2.74 -19.74 -4.98
C ASP A 30 1.99 -18.58 -5.65
N GLU A 31 2.26 -18.37 -6.93
CA GLU A 31 1.48 -17.51 -7.83
C GLU A 31 0.31 -18.30 -8.42
N HIS A 32 -0.82 -17.64 -8.62
CA HIS A 32 -2.00 -18.18 -9.28
C HIS A 32 -2.14 -17.54 -10.66
N ASP A 33 -2.43 -18.31 -11.70
CA ASP A 33 -2.81 -17.75 -13.00
C ASP A 33 -4.15 -16.99 -12.84
N GLY A 34 -5.02 -17.54 -11.98
CA GLY A 34 -6.21 -16.89 -11.42
C GLY A 34 -7.26 -16.42 -12.45
N PRO A 35 -8.43 -15.98 -12.01
CA PRO A 35 -9.41 -15.39 -12.91
C PRO A 35 -8.93 -14.01 -13.37
N GLU A 36 -9.13 -13.67 -14.65
CA GLU A 36 -8.94 -12.30 -15.13
C GLU A 36 -9.77 -11.34 -14.28
N ALA A 37 -9.13 -10.30 -13.71
CA ALA A 37 -9.85 -9.28 -12.95
C ALA A 37 -10.86 -8.58 -13.89
N THR A 38 -12.14 -8.68 -13.57
CA THR A 38 -13.25 -8.51 -14.54
C THR A 38 -13.80 -7.08 -14.70
N ASP A 39 -13.26 -6.05 -14.04
CA ASP A 39 -13.77 -4.69 -14.23
C ASP A 39 -13.13 -4.05 -15.46
N GLU A 40 -13.92 -3.88 -16.53
CA GLU A 40 -13.50 -3.28 -17.81
C GLU A 40 -12.91 -1.86 -17.66
N HIS A 41 -13.12 -1.20 -16.52
CA HIS A 41 -12.62 0.14 -16.24
C HIS A 41 -11.43 0.14 -15.27
N ASP A 42 -10.99 -1.02 -14.80
CA ASP A 42 -9.77 -1.17 -14.01
C ASP A 42 -8.57 -1.37 -14.95
N ASN A 43 -7.69 -0.38 -14.97
CA ASN A 43 -6.48 -0.42 -15.81
C ASN A 43 -5.24 -0.88 -15.02
N ASN A 44 -5.43 -1.39 -13.80
CA ASN A 44 -4.34 -1.89 -12.99
C ASN A 44 -4.00 -3.33 -13.39
N THR A 45 -2.72 -3.67 -13.26
CA THR A 45 -2.25 -5.06 -13.38
C THR A 45 -2.09 -5.64 -11.99
N TYR A 46 -2.59 -6.86 -11.81
CA TYR A 46 -2.49 -7.59 -10.56
C TYR A 46 -1.73 -8.89 -10.73
N VAL A 47 -0.96 -9.26 -9.70
CA VAL A 47 -0.50 -10.63 -9.48
C VAL A 47 -1.32 -11.22 -8.35
N LEU A 48 -1.72 -12.46 -8.57
CA LEU A 48 -2.53 -13.24 -7.63
C LEU A 48 -1.67 -14.36 -7.06
N GLY A 49 -1.85 -14.66 -5.79
CA GLY A 49 -1.14 -15.77 -5.17
C GLY A 49 -1.58 -15.99 -3.74
N HIS A 50 -0.81 -16.77 -3.00
CA HIS A 50 -1.01 -16.94 -1.57
C HIS A 50 0.26 -16.77 -0.75
N ILE A 51 0.07 -16.34 0.48
CA ILE A 51 1.06 -16.39 1.55
C ILE A 51 0.44 -17.19 2.69
N ASN A 52 1.00 -18.37 2.93
CA ASN A 52 0.49 -19.38 3.84
C ASN A 52 -0.98 -19.71 3.51
N LYS A 53 -1.92 -19.37 4.39
CA LYS A 53 -3.35 -19.64 4.20
C LYS A 53 -4.13 -18.45 3.64
N HIS A 54 -3.43 -17.40 3.19
CA HIS A 54 -4.03 -16.14 2.79
C HIS A 54 -3.85 -15.91 1.30
N ASN A 55 -4.96 -15.80 0.57
CA ASN A 55 -4.94 -15.38 -0.84
C ASN A 55 -4.82 -13.87 -0.92
N VAL A 56 -3.81 -13.40 -1.66
CA VAL A 56 -3.40 -12.00 -1.74
C VAL A 56 -3.50 -11.53 -3.19
N VAL A 57 -3.99 -10.31 -3.37
CA VAL A 57 -3.97 -9.58 -4.64
C VAL A 57 -2.90 -8.49 -4.53
N ILE A 58 -1.88 -8.56 -5.36
CA ILE A 58 -0.79 -7.58 -5.38
C ILE A 58 -0.98 -6.65 -6.58
N GLY A 59 -1.06 -5.35 -6.35
CA GLY A 59 -1.10 -4.33 -7.40
C GLY A 59 0.03 -3.31 -7.23
N CYS A 60 0.42 -2.66 -8.32
CA CYS A 60 1.40 -1.58 -8.33
C CYS A 60 0.79 -0.30 -8.90
N LEU A 61 1.20 0.85 -8.38
CA LEU A 61 0.90 2.13 -9.00
C LEU A 61 1.49 2.18 -10.43
N PRO A 62 0.83 2.87 -11.38
CA PRO A 62 1.36 3.01 -12.73
C PRO A 62 2.75 3.66 -12.72
N GLY A 63 3.69 3.14 -13.52
CA GLY A 63 5.07 3.61 -13.55
C GLY A 63 5.18 5.14 -13.68
N GLY A 64 6.00 5.74 -12.81
CA GLY A 64 6.21 7.19 -12.76
C GLY A 64 5.07 8.00 -12.11
N ARG A 65 4.02 7.35 -11.61
CA ARG A 65 2.96 8.00 -10.83
C ARG A 65 3.09 7.63 -9.36
N TYR A 66 3.48 8.61 -8.56
CA TYR A 66 3.64 8.47 -7.11
C TYR A 66 2.61 9.27 -6.33
N GLY A 67 2.46 8.94 -5.05
CA GLY A 67 1.64 9.68 -4.09
C GLY A 67 0.21 9.20 -3.91
N THR A 68 -0.45 9.83 -2.93
CA THR A 68 -1.74 9.41 -2.33
C THR A 68 -2.90 9.30 -3.32
N ASN A 69 -2.98 10.17 -4.32
CA ASN A 69 -4.06 10.13 -5.32
C ASN A 69 -3.98 8.89 -6.22
N SER A 70 -2.77 8.52 -6.64
CA SER A 70 -2.55 7.31 -7.44
C SER A 70 -2.85 6.07 -6.61
N ALA A 71 -2.37 6.00 -5.37
CA ALA A 71 -2.65 4.90 -4.46
C ALA A 71 -4.16 4.77 -4.14
N ALA A 72 -4.86 5.88 -3.96
CA ALA A 72 -6.31 5.87 -3.75
C ALA A 72 -7.07 5.37 -5.00
N THR A 73 -6.58 5.67 -6.20
CA THR A 73 -7.16 5.19 -7.46
C THR A 73 -6.98 3.67 -7.58
N VAL A 74 -5.75 3.17 -7.39
CA VAL A 74 -5.46 1.73 -7.38
C VAL A 74 -6.30 1.02 -6.32
N ALA A 75 -6.34 1.53 -5.09
CA ALA A 75 -7.12 0.93 -4.01
C ALA A 75 -8.62 0.88 -4.34
N ARG A 76 -9.18 1.95 -4.91
CA ARG A 76 -10.59 2.01 -5.32
C ARG A 76 -10.88 0.95 -6.37
N ASP A 77 -10.04 0.85 -7.40
CA ASP A 77 -10.28 -0.05 -8.52
C ASP A 77 -10.03 -1.51 -8.10
N MET A 78 -9.02 -1.78 -7.27
CA MET A 78 -8.78 -3.09 -6.64
C MET A 78 -9.98 -3.56 -5.82
N VAL A 79 -10.58 -2.71 -4.99
CA VAL A 79 -11.77 -3.06 -4.19
C VAL A 79 -12.99 -3.34 -5.08
N ARG A 80 -13.08 -2.70 -6.26
CA ARG A 80 -14.14 -2.98 -7.24
C ARG A 80 -13.92 -4.31 -7.94
N SER A 81 -12.69 -4.58 -8.37
CA SER A 81 -12.32 -5.81 -9.07
C SER A 81 -12.36 -7.04 -8.16
N PHE A 82 -12.06 -6.87 -6.87
CA PHE A 82 -12.04 -7.96 -5.87
C PHE A 82 -13.02 -7.66 -4.73
N PRO A 83 -14.32 -7.94 -4.90
CA PRO A 83 -15.36 -7.50 -3.96
C PRO A 83 -15.31 -8.20 -2.59
N TYR A 84 -14.51 -9.26 -2.43
CA TYR A 84 -14.37 -10.03 -1.19
C TYR A 84 -13.12 -9.66 -0.37
N LEU A 85 -12.39 -8.63 -0.80
CA LEU A 85 -11.32 -8.05 0.00
C LEU A 85 -11.85 -7.58 1.35
N LYS A 86 -11.19 -8.06 2.42
CA LYS A 86 -11.49 -7.65 3.80
C LYS A 86 -10.73 -6.38 4.18
N PHE A 87 -9.52 -6.24 3.64
CA PHE A 87 -8.69 -5.07 3.80
C PHE A 87 -7.64 -5.00 2.69
N ALA A 88 -7.11 -3.80 2.45
CA ALA A 88 -5.98 -3.56 1.59
C ALA A 88 -4.89 -2.82 2.37
N LEU A 89 -3.64 -3.20 2.16
CA LEU A 89 -2.46 -2.58 2.75
C LEU A 89 -1.68 -1.88 1.65
N VAL A 90 -1.31 -0.62 1.88
CA VAL A 90 -0.26 0.01 1.09
C VAL A 90 1.05 -0.29 1.80
N VAL A 91 1.96 -1.00 1.14
CA VAL A 91 3.22 -1.44 1.72
C VAL A 91 4.33 -1.00 0.79
N GLY A 92 5.32 -0.31 1.37
CA GLY A 92 6.44 0.21 0.62
C GLY A 92 7.55 0.70 1.52
N ILE A 93 8.63 1.16 0.90
CA ILE A 93 9.73 1.83 1.56
C ILE A 93 9.37 3.29 1.82
N GLY A 94 9.93 3.85 2.88
CA GLY A 94 9.73 5.25 3.21
C GLY A 94 10.93 5.87 3.89
N GLY A 95 11.00 7.20 3.83
CA GLY A 95 11.98 7.99 4.56
C GLY A 95 11.52 8.27 5.99
N GLY A 96 12.40 8.10 6.98
CA GLY A 96 12.15 8.46 8.37
C GLY A 96 12.66 9.86 8.71
N ALA A 97 11.94 10.57 9.58
CA ALA A 97 12.36 11.85 10.18
C ALA A 97 12.55 11.68 11.70
N PRO A 98 13.70 11.14 12.16
CA PRO A 98 13.95 10.88 13.58
C PRO A 98 14.05 12.18 14.39
N THR A 99 13.65 12.12 15.66
CA THR A 99 13.81 13.22 16.63
C THR A 99 14.47 12.72 17.90
N THR A 100 14.83 13.64 18.81
CA THR A 100 15.43 13.26 20.11
C THR A 100 14.55 12.31 20.91
N ASP A 101 13.24 12.43 20.76
CA ASP A 101 12.25 11.64 21.51
C ASP A 101 11.75 10.41 20.71
N ARG A 102 12.14 10.29 19.44
CA ARG A 102 11.75 9.20 18.53
C ARG A 102 12.92 8.73 17.69
N ASP A 103 13.53 7.66 18.15
CA ASP A 103 14.66 6.99 17.52
C ASP A 103 14.19 6.09 16.36
N ILE A 104 13.98 6.70 15.18
CA ILE A 104 13.69 5.98 13.93
C ILE A 104 15.01 5.61 13.25
N ARG A 105 15.19 4.33 12.92
CA ARG A 105 16.40 3.78 12.32
C ARG A 105 16.11 3.06 11.02
N LEU A 106 17.13 2.95 10.18
CA LEU A 106 17.05 2.15 8.96
C LEU A 106 16.77 0.69 9.33
N GLY A 107 15.77 0.09 8.69
CA GLY A 107 15.33 -1.28 8.98
C GLY A 107 14.13 -1.35 9.92
N ASP A 108 13.72 -0.25 10.53
CA ASP A 108 12.48 -0.21 11.31
C ASP A 108 11.27 -0.41 10.37
N VAL A 109 10.32 -1.22 10.84
CA VAL A 109 8.99 -1.36 10.22
C VAL A 109 8.01 -0.53 11.01
N VAL A 110 7.26 0.33 10.32
CA VAL A 110 6.27 1.19 10.94
C VAL A 110 4.90 0.89 10.37
N VAL A 111 3.93 0.84 11.27
CA VAL A 111 2.53 0.64 10.96
C VAL A 111 1.78 1.91 11.31
N SER A 112 1.12 2.49 10.32
CA SER A 112 0.35 3.71 10.50
C SER A 112 -1.01 3.42 11.13
N GLU A 113 -1.37 4.13 12.19
CA GLU A 113 -2.71 4.14 12.77
C GLU A 113 -3.31 5.55 12.62
N PRO A 114 -4.47 5.72 11.96
CA PRO A 114 -5.11 7.02 11.87
C PRO A 114 -5.51 7.54 13.26
N ARG A 115 -5.19 8.80 13.56
CA ARG A 115 -5.58 9.48 14.80
C ARG A 115 -6.31 10.79 14.49
N GLY A 116 -7.58 10.86 14.88
CA GLY A 116 -8.42 12.04 14.66
C GLY A 116 -8.61 12.32 13.17
N LYS A 117 -8.11 13.47 12.69
CA LYS A 117 -8.22 13.89 11.28
C LYS A 117 -6.97 13.60 10.44
N LEU A 118 -5.90 13.08 11.05
CA LEU A 118 -4.67 12.76 10.36
C LEU A 118 -4.72 11.29 9.92
N GLY A 119 -4.48 11.05 8.63
CA GLY A 119 -4.10 9.73 8.16
C GLY A 119 -2.82 9.32 8.88
N GLY A 120 -2.66 8.05 9.22
CA GLY A 120 -1.47 7.59 9.95
C GLY A 120 -0.15 7.73 9.15
N VAL A 121 -0.23 8.16 7.89
CA VAL A 121 0.89 8.50 7.00
C VAL A 121 0.69 9.95 6.54
N LEU A 122 1.70 10.80 6.73
CA LEU A 122 1.66 12.20 6.33
C LEU A 122 2.67 12.47 5.22
N LYS A 123 2.24 13.25 4.22
CA LYS A 123 3.14 13.71 3.15
C LYS A 123 3.91 14.92 3.65
N TYR A 124 5.24 14.84 3.66
CA TYR A 124 6.11 15.88 4.20
C TYR A 124 5.84 17.29 3.64
N ALA A 125 5.53 17.41 2.34
CA ALA A 125 5.28 18.69 1.67
C ALA A 125 4.01 19.42 2.13
N ASP A 126 2.96 18.71 2.55
CA ASP A 126 1.69 19.31 3.00
C ASP A 126 1.82 19.95 4.39
N THR A 127 2.92 19.68 5.09
CA THR A 127 3.25 20.24 6.42
C THR A 127 3.87 21.64 6.35
N LEU A 128 4.33 22.09 5.16
CA LEU A 128 5.03 23.37 4.99
C LEU A 128 4.13 24.53 4.56
N THR A 129 2.90 24.25 4.11
CA THR A 129 1.99 25.25 3.52
C THR A 129 0.93 25.79 4.50
N GLY A 130 0.88 25.28 5.73
CA GLY A 130 0.07 25.84 6.81
C GLY A 130 0.77 27.02 7.49
N GLY A 131 0.55 28.24 6.98
CA GLY A 131 1.18 29.49 7.42
C GLY A 131 0.81 30.01 8.82
N GLY A 132 0.98 29.19 9.86
CA GLY A 132 0.99 29.63 11.26
C GLY A 132 1.91 28.69 12.02
N GLU A 133 2.79 29.22 12.87
CA GLU A 133 3.81 28.50 13.67
C GLU A 133 3.52 27.00 13.79
N GLY A 134 3.91 26.27 12.76
CA GLY A 134 3.67 24.86 12.63
C GLY A 134 4.74 24.22 13.48
N VAL A 135 4.50 24.15 14.78
CA VAL A 135 5.23 23.23 15.64
C VAL A 135 5.13 21.90 14.91
N ILE A 136 6.26 21.43 14.39
CA ILE A 136 6.40 20.05 14.00
C ILE A 136 6.18 19.30 15.32
N GLN A 137 4.94 18.90 15.60
CA GLN A 137 4.73 17.71 16.39
C GLN A 137 5.27 16.61 15.49
N SER A 138 6.59 16.48 15.55
CA SER A 138 7.40 15.47 14.90
C SER A 138 7.09 14.19 15.63
N GLU A 139 5.86 13.75 15.41
CA GLU A 139 5.42 12.42 15.70
C GLU A 139 6.08 11.48 14.67
N GLY A 140 7.41 11.53 14.49
CA GLY A 140 8.19 10.61 13.66
C GLY A 140 7.46 10.18 12.39
N CYS A 141 7.39 11.04 11.39
CA CYS A 141 6.62 10.75 10.18
C CYS A 141 7.42 9.83 9.25
N ILE A 142 6.72 8.89 8.61
CA ILE A 142 7.23 8.18 7.43
C ILE A 142 6.53 8.73 6.20
N SER A 143 7.33 9.17 5.23
CA SER A 143 6.83 9.46 3.89
C SER A 143 7.05 8.22 3.04
N MET A 144 5.97 7.55 2.65
CA MET A 144 6.01 6.67 1.48
C MET A 144 6.22 7.54 0.24
N THR A 145 7.05 7.07 -0.69
CA THR A 145 7.31 7.80 -1.94
C THR A 145 6.15 7.62 -2.90
#